data_AF-A0A081DAZ9-F1
#
_entry.id   AF-A0A081DAZ9-F1
#
_cell.length_a   1.000
_cell.length_b   1.000
_cell.length_c   1.000
_cell.angle_alpha   90.00
_cell.angle_beta   90.00
_cell.angle_gamma   90.00
#
_symmetry.space_group_name_H-M   'P 1'
#
loop_
_entity.id
_entity.type
_entity.pdbx_description
1 polymer ?
#
loop_
_entity_poly.entity_id
_entity_poly.type
_entity_poly.pdbx_seq_one_letter_code
_entity_poly.pdbx_strand_id
1 'polypeptide(L)'
;MWSDFLSKVNFWGGWQLIIVAAAITLPLGMTSSKEYAELEWPIDIAIALIWVAFGVNLIGTLIKRRQRHLYVAIWFYIATFVTVAVLHIFNSMALPVNMFKSYSAYAGVQDALVQWWYGHNAVAFFLTTPFLGLMYYFVPKAANRPVYSYRLSIIHFWSLIFIYIWAGPHHLLYSALPDWAQNLGVAFSVMLIAPSWGWND
;
A
#
# COMPACT_ATOMS: atom_id res chain seq x y z
N MET A 1 0.66 -4.46 -21.97
CA MET A 1 1.64 -4.33 -20.85
C MET A 1 3.04 -4.50 -21.43
N TRP A 2 4.11 -4.15 -20.70
CA TRP A 2 5.49 -4.29 -21.19
C TRP A 2 5.90 -5.75 -21.43
N SER A 3 5.45 -6.66 -20.56
CA SER A 3 5.67 -8.09 -20.70
C SER A 3 4.41 -8.87 -20.32
N ASP A 4 3.85 -9.62 -21.28
CA ASP A 4 2.71 -10.52 -21.04
C ASP A 4 3.08 -11.71 -20.15
N PHE A 5 4.35 -12.16 -20.20
CA PHE A 5 4.85 -13.20 -19.31
C PHE A 5 4.78 -12.77 -17.84
N LEU A 6 5.38 -11.63 -17.49
CA LEU A 6 5.26 -11.04 -16.15
C LEU A 6 3.81 -10.79 -15.71
N SER A 7 2.90 -10.42 -16.62
CA SER A 7 1.46 -10.34 -16.29
C SER A 7 0.89 -11.70 -15.88
N LYS A 8 1.21 -12.78 -16.60
CA LYS A 8 0.76 -14.14 -16.27
C LYS A 8 1.41 -14.66 -14.99
N VAL A 9 2.70 -14.38 -14.77
CA VAL A 9 3.41 -14.72 -13.52
C VAL A 9 2.78 -14.00 -12.35
N ASN A 10 2.55 -12.69 -12.46
CA ASN A 10 1.92 -11.93 -11.38
C ASN A 10 0.52 -12.45 -11.06
N PHE A 11 -0.31 -12.72 -12.08
CA PHE A 11 -1.68 -13.22 -11.87
C PHE A 11 -1.69 -14.69 -11.42
N TRP A 12 -1.40 -15.63 -12.33
CA TRP A 12 -1.55 -17.07 -12.10
C TRP A 12 -0.43 -17.67 -11.27
N GLY A 13 0.82 -17.31 -11.57
CA GLY A 13 2.00 -17.88 -10.91
C GLY A 13 2.31 -17.28 -9.54
N GLY A 14 1.52 -16.30 -9.09
CA GLY A 14 1.82 -15.47 -7.93
C GLY A 14 0.59 -15.18 -7.10
N TRP A 15 -0.17 -14.17 -7.50
CA TRP A 15 -1.25 -13.60 -6.68
C TRP A 15 -2.35 -14.62 -6.38
N GLN A 16 -2.77 -15.43 -7.36
CA GLN A 16 -3.75 -16.49 -7.12
C GLN A 16 -3.23 -17.56 -6.15
N LEU A 17 -1.95 -17.94 -6.24
CA LEU A 17 -1.34 -18.91 -5.33
C LEU A 17 -1.20 -18.34 -3.91
N ILE A 18 -0.88 -17.06 -3.77
CA ILE A 18 -0.83 -16.36 -2.47
C ILE A 18 -2.22 -16.36 -1.82
N ILE A 19 -3.28 -16.05 -2.58
CA ILE A 19 -4.66 -16.09 -2.08
C ILE A 19 -5.04 -17.50 -1.64
N VAL A 20 -4.73 -18.52 -2.43
CA VAL A 20 -4.99 -19.92 -2.07
C VAL A 20 -4.19 -20.33 -0.84
N ALA A 21 -2.92 -19.93 -0.75
CA ALA A 21 -2.10 -20.18 0.42
C ALA A 21 -2.73 -19.56 1.67
N ALA A 22 -3.15 -18.29 1.61
CA ALA A 22 -3.85 -17.62 2.71
C ALA A 22 -5.14 -18.35 3.12
N ALA A 23 -5.94 -18.78 2.14
CA ALA A 23 -7.19 -19.52 2.37
C ALA A 23 -6.96 -20.89 3.04
N ILE A 24 -5.76 -21.46 2.92
CA ILE A 24 -5.37 -22.72 3.56
C ILE A 24 -4.71 -22.46 4.92
N THR A 25 -3.72 -21.57 4.99
CA THR A 25 -2.87 -21.41 6.17
C THR A 25 -3.59 -20.69 7.30
N LEU A 26 -4.42 -19.68 7.01
CA LEU A 26 -5.12 -18.92 8.06
C LEU A 26 -6.12 -19.78 8.84
N PRO A 27 -6.99 -20.62 8.23
CA PRO A 27 -7.86 -21.53 8.97
C PRO A 27 -7.11 -22.61 9.76
N LEU A 28 -5.89 -22.97 9.34
CA LEU A 28 -5.02 -23.89 10.08
C LEU A 28 -4.33 -23.21 11.29
N GLY A 29 -4.61 -21.94 11.55
CA GLY A 29 -4.05 -21.18 12.67
C GLY A 29 -2.63 -20.69 12.45
N MET A 30 -2.11 -20.78 11.23
CA MET A 30 -0.77 -20.30 10.88
C MET A 30 -0.85 -18.79 10.64
N THR A 31 -0.51 -18.01 11.66
CA THR A 31 -0.55 -16.55 11.60
C THR A 31 0.56 -15.86 12.37
N SER A 32 1.04 -14.75 11.81
CA SER A 32 1.93 -13.78 12.47
C SER A 32 1.25 -12.98 13.58
N SER A 33 -0.10 -13.04 13.67
CA SER A 33 -0.98 -12.23 14.55
C SER A 33 -0.96 -10.71 14.29
N LYS A 34 -0.34 -10.26 13.20
CA LYS A 34 -0.34 -8.86 12.77
C LYS A 34 -1.49 -8.60 11.81
N GLU A 35 -2.32 -7.61 12.12
CA GLU A 35 -3.46 -7.23 11.27
C GLU A 35 -3.01 -6.81 9.86
N TYR A 36 -3.70 -7.32 8.84
CA TYR A 36 -3.38 -7.15 7.41
C TYR A 36 -1.99 -7.68 6.99
N ALA A 37 -1.28 -8.37 7.87
CA ALA A 37 0.04 -8.98 7.64
C ALA A 37 0.09 -10.38 8.26
N GLU A 38 -1.04 -11.10 8.26
CA GLU A 38 -1.25 -12.32 9.04
C GLU A 38 -0.46 -13.52 8.50
N LEU A 39 -0.05 -13.48 7.23
CA LEU A 39 0.59 -14.61 6.56
C LEU A 39 2.01 -14.80 7.09
N GLU A 40 2.46 -16.05 7.14
CA GLU A 40 3.80 -16.38 7.65
C GLU A 40 4.87 -16.18 6.57
N TRP A 41 6.12 -16.08 7.03
CA TRP A 41 7.27 -15.58 6.26
C TRP A 41 7.50 -16.18 4.85
N PRO A 42 7.19 -17.46 4.52
CA PRO A 42 7.37 -17.93 3.15
C PRO A 42 6.41 -17.24 2.18
N ILE A 43 5.20 -16.93 2.65
CA ILE A 43 4.19 -16.24 1.84
C ILE A 43 4.53 -14.76 1.74
N ASP A 44 5.09 -14.16 2.79
CA ASP A 44 5.59 -12.78 2.73
C ASP A 44 6.67 -12.60 1.67
N ILE A 45 7.60 -13.56 1.57
CA ILE A 45 8.63 -13.55 0.50
C ILE A 45 7.97 -13.68 -0.87
N ALA A 46 6.99 -14.58 -1.02
CA ALA A 46 6.26 -14.75 -2.28
C ALA A 46 5.53 -13.45 -2.67
N ILE A 47 4.86 -12.78 -1.73
CA ILE A 47 4.22 -11.48 -1.96
C ILE A 47 5.25 -10.47 -2.45
N ALA A 48 6.39 -10.33 -1.77
CA ALA A 48 7.44 -9.38 -2.16
C ALA A 48 7.94 -9.62 -3.59
N LEU A 49 8.22 -10.88 -3.95
CA LEU A 49 8.69 -11.24 -5.29
C LEU A 49 7.64 -10.95 -6.38
N ILE A 50 6.38 -11.30 -6.12
CA ILE A 50 5.28 -11.08 -7.06
C ILE A 50 4.93 -9.60 -7.20
N TRP A 51 5.07 -8.83 -6.12
CA TRP A 51 4.92 -7.38 -6.12
C TRP A 51 6.03 -6.68 -6.91
N VAL A 52 7.28 -7.15 -6.80
CA VAL A 52 8.40 -6.68 -7.63
C VAL A 52 8.15 -7.02 -9.10
N ALA A 53 7.67 -8.22 -9.43
CA ALA A 53 7.31 -8.58 -10.81
C ALA A 53 6.23 -7.67 -11.39
N PHE A 54 5.21 -7.32 -10.58
CA PHE A 54 4.21 -6.30 -10.93
C PHE A 54 4.87 -4.94 -11.19
N GLY A 55 5.72 -4.48 -10.28
CA GLY A 55 6.44 -3.22 -10.37
C GLY A 55 7.31 -3.11 -11.63
N VAL A 56 8.09 -4.14 -11.94
CA VAL A 56 8.92 -4.20 -13.15
C VAL A 56 8.04 -4.07 -14.41
N ASN A 57 6.90 -4.74 -14.45
CA ASN A 57 5.99 -4.65 -15.59
C ASN A 57 5.29 -3.28 -15.68
N LEU A 58 4.93 -2.69 -14.55
CA LEU A 58 4.40 -1.32 -14.46
C LEU A 58 5.43 -0.32 -14.99
N ILE A 59 6.63 -0.27 -14.40
CA ILE A 59 7.70 0.67 -14.78
C ILE A 59 8.12 0.46 -16.23
N GLY A 60 8.29 -0.79 -16.68
CA GLY A 60 8.59 -1.11 -18.07
C GLY A 60 7.53 -0.57 -19.05
N THR A 61 6.26 -0.58 -18.64
CA THR A 61 5.16 -0.02 -19.44
C THR A 61 5.25 1.51 -19.49
N LEU A 62 5.61 2.14 -18.38
CA LEU A 62 5.78 3.60 -18.30
C LEU A 62 6.98 4.12 -19.10
N ILE A 63 8.05 3.33 -19.21
CA ILE A 63 9.23 3.67 -20.00
C ILE A 63 8.90 3.66 -21.51
N LYS A 64 8.14 2.67 -21.98
CA LYS A 64 7.73 2.56 -23.40
C LYS A 64 6.52 3.44 -23.79
N ARG A 65 6.15 4.42 -22.96
CA ARG A 65 5.00 5.29 -23.22
C ARG A 65 5.23 6.17 -24.45
N ARG A 66 4.15 6.53 -25.13
CA ARG A 66 4.17 7.43 -26.30
C ARG A 66 4.08 8.91 -25.91
N GLN A 67 3.39 9.21 -24.81
CA GLN A 67 3.18 10.59 -24.34
C GLN A 67 4.27 11.01 -23.36
N ARG A 68 4.77 12.25 -23.49
CA ARG A 68 5.85 12.75 -22.63
C ARG A 68 5.41 12.84 -21.17
N HIS A 69 4.22 13.40 -20.94
CA HIS A 69 3.65 13.57 -19.61
C HIS A 69 3.02 12.27 -19.09
N LEU A 70 3.23 12.00 -17.80
CA LEU A 70 2.52 10.94 -17.09
C LEU A 70 1.21 11.49 -16.56
N TYR A 71 0.13 10.77 -16.84
CA TYR A 71 -1.19 11.13 -16.33
C TYR A 71 -1.26 10.93 -14.81
N VAL A 72 -2.05 11.77 -14.11
CA VAL A 72 -2.14 11.77 -12.64
C VAL A 72 -2.54 10.40 -12.08
N ALA A 73 -3.42 9.66 -12.76
CA ALA A 73 -3.78 8.30 -12.35
C ALA A 73 -2.55 7.40 -12.17
N ILE A 74 -1.55 7.54 -13.04
CA ILE A 74 -0.32 6.75 -12.99
C ILE A 74 0.52 7.14 -11.77
N TRP A 75 0.50 8.41 -11.34
CA TRP A 75 1.24 8.85 -10.16
C TRP A 75 0.77 8.09 -8.92
N PHE A 76 -0.53 7.92 -8.77
CA PHE A 76 -1.11 7.11 -7.70
C PHE A 76 -0.70 5.65 -7.76
N TYR A 77 -0.68 5.02 -8.95
CA TYR A 77 -0.21 3.63 -9.09
C TYR A 77 1.29 3.47 -8.80
N ILE A 78 2.12 4.47 -9.13
CA ILE A 78 3.53 4.47 -8.74
C ILE A 78 3.65 4.56 -7.22
N ALA A 79 2.88 5.45 -6.58
CA ALA A 79 2.86 5.58 -5.13
C ALA A 79 2.38 4.28 -4.45
N THR A 80 1.34 3.64 -4.97
CA THR A 80 0.89 2.30 -4.54
C THR A 80 2.03 1.29 -4.61
N PHE A 81 2.67 1.15 -5.77
CA PHE A 81 3.73 0.17 -5.97
C PHE A 81 4.88 0.37 -4.98
N VAL A 82 5.43 1.58 -4.91
CA VAL A 82 6.60 1.90 -4.09
C VAL A 82 6.28 1.76 -2.61
N THR A 83 5.21 2.41 -2.14
CA THR A 83 4.93 2.46 -0.72
C THR A 83 4.53 1.08 -0.20
N VAL A 84 3.64 0.34 -0.87
CA VAL A 84 3.24 -1.01 -0.42
C VAL A 84 4.44 -1.95 -0.34
N ALA A 85 5.40 -1.86 -1.28
CA ALA A 85 6.62 -2.67 -1.22
C ALA A 85 7.42 -2.37 0.06
N VAL A 86 7.61 -1.09 0.38
CA VAL A 86 8.33 -0.65 1.59
C VAL A 86 7.58 -1.07 2.85
N LEU A 87 6.26 -0.84 2.90
CA LEU A 87 5.42 -1.24 4.04
C LEU A 87 5.53 -2.74 4.31
N HIS A 88 5.33 -3.55 3.28
CA HIS A 88 5.37 -5.01 3.36
C HIS A 88 6.73 -5.51 3.88
N ILE A 89 7.82 -5.07 3.27
CA ILE A 89 9.17 -5.49 3.66
C ILE A 89 9.45 -5.16 5.13
N PHE A 90 9.13 -3.93 5.56
CA PHE A 90 9.47 -3.50 6.91
C PHE A 90 8.57 -4.11 7.98
N ASN A 91 7.26 -4.26 7.75
CA ASN A 91 6.39 -4.87 8.76
C ASN A 91 6.56 -6.38 8.90
N SER A 92 6.90 -7.06 7.80
CA SER A 92 7.12 -8.51 7.75
C SER A 92 8.54 -8.93 8.10
N MET A 93 9.41 -8.02 8.56
CA MET A 93 10.70 -8.42 9.13
C MET A 93 10.47 -9.29 10.37
N ALA A 94 10.88 -10.54 10.29
CA ALA A 94 10.67 -11.53 11.32
C ALA A 94 11.81 -12.56 11.34
N LEU A 95 12.04 -13.19 12.49
CA LEU A 95 12.93 -14.32 12.64
C LEU A 95 12.14 -15.63 12.41
N PRO A 96 12.44 -16.40 11.35
CA PRO A 96 11.82 -17.70 11.14
C PRO A 96 12.23 -18.70 12.22
N VAL A 97 11.25 -19.39 12.81
CA VAL A 97 11.47 -20.49 13.75
C VAL A 97 11.30 -21.83 13.05
N ASN A 98 10.28 -21.93 12.20
CA ASN A 98 10.06 -23.07 11.31
C ASN A 98 9.30 -22.60 10.05
N MET A 99 8.91 -23.53 9.17
CA MET A 99 8.27 -23.20 7.89
C MET A 99 7.00 -22.36 8.03
N PHE A 100 6.21 -22.56 9.09
CA PHE A 100 4.92 -21.90 9.30
C PHE A 100 4.88 -21.08 10.60
N LYS A 101 6.05 -20.68 11.11
CA LYS A 101 6.13 -19.84 12.29
C LYS A 101 7.35 -18.92 12.27
N SER A 102 7.10 -17.66 12.56
CA SER A 102 8.10 -16.63 12.78
C SER A 102 7.72 -15.72 13.96
N TYR A 103 8.70 -14.97 14.47
CA TYR A 103 8.48 -13.91 15.46
C TYR A 103 8.93 -12.56 14.89
N SER A 104 8.14 -11.52 15.11
CA SER A 104 8.43 -10.14 14.66
C SER A 104 9.85 -9.73 15.05
N ALA A 105 10.53 -9.00 14.17
CA ALA A 105 11.82 -8.37 14.48
C ALA A 105 11.68 -7.24 15.52
N TYR A 106 10.46 -6.80 15.79
CA TYR A 106 10.14 -5.76 16.76
C TYR A 106 9.36 -6.33 17.94
N ALA A 107 9.30 -5.58 19.04
CA ALA A 107 8.48 -5.93 20.20
C ALA A 107 7.83 -4.69 20.83
N GLY A 108 6.75 -4.92 21.58
CA GLY A 108 6.07 -3.90 22.39
C GLY A 108 5.64 -2.68 21.58
N VAL A 109 5.95 -1.49 22.12
CA VAL A 109 5.54 -0.21 21.53
C VAL A 109 6.12 0.02 20.14
N GLN A 110 7.34 -0.47 19.87
CA GLN A 110 7.94 -0.36 18.54
C GLN A 110 7.23 -1.23 17.52
N ASP A 111 6.86 -2.46 17.90
CA ASP A 111 6.10 -3.35 17.02
C ASP A 111 4.72 -2.77 16.74
N ALA A 112 4.05 -2.21 17.77
CA ALA A 112 2.77 -1.52 17.61
C ALA A 112 2.87 -0.34 16.64
N LEU A 113 3.92 0.49 16.76
CA LEU A 113 4.14 1.63 15.86
C LEU A 113 4.38 1.19 14.42
N VAL A 114 5.25 0.19 14.19
CA VAL A 114 5.52 -0.35 12.84
C VAL A 114 4.26 -1.00 12.27
N GLN A 115 3.53 -1.75 13.09
CA GLN A 115 2.29 -2.42 12.72
C GLN A 115 1.22 -1.43 12.25
N TRP A 116 1.02 -0.31 12.95
CA TRP A 116 0.01 0.67 12.55
C TRP A 116 0.49 1.70 11.54
N TRP A 117 1.80 1.94 11.46
CA TRP A 117 2.37 2.57 10.28
C TRP A 117 2.10 1.72 9.03
N TYR A 118 2.26 0.40 9.11
CA TYR A 118 1.86 -0.52 8.06
C TYR A 118 0.35 -0.52 7.81
N GLY A 119 -0.47 -0.85 8.81
CA GLY A 119 -1.90 -1.09 8.66
C GLY A 119 -2.65 0.12 8.12
N HIS A 120 -2.36 1.31 8.65
CA HIS A 120 -2.96 2.54 8.13
C HIS A 120 -2.55 2.82 6.68
N ASN A 121 -1.26 2.67 6.38
CA ASN A 121 -0.75 2.91 5.04
C ASN A 121 -1.07 1.78 4.05
N ALA A 122 -1.46 0.59 4.52
CA ALA A 122 -2.05 -0.43 3.68
C ALA A 122 -3.41 0.05 3.15
N VAL A 123 -4.29 0.58 4.03
CA VAL A 123 -5.55 1.21 3.58
C VAL A 123 -5.28 2.41 2.66
N ALA A 124 -4.27 3.22 2.97
CA ALA A 124 -3.88 4.36 2.14
C ALA A 124 -3.42 3.95 0.74
N PHE A 125 -2.37 3.13 0.68
CA PHE A 125 -1.64 2.90 -0.56
C PHE A 125 -2.14 1.68 -1.32
N PHE A 126 -2.87 0.77 -0.68
CA PHE A 126 -3.50 -0.38 -1.33
C PHE A 126 -4.99 -0.16 -1.60
N LEU A 127 -5.72 0.58 -0.75
CA LEU A 127 -7.18 0.78 -0.91
C LEU A 127 -7.60 2.21 -1.26
N THR A 128 -6.76 3.23 -1.04
CA THR A 128 -7.10 4.61 -1.42
C THR A 128 -6.43 5.00 -2.73
N THR A 129 -5.10 5.01 -2.78
CA THR A 129 -4.36 5.50 -3.97
C THR A 129 -4.67 4.74 -5.27
N PRO A 130 -4.73 3.40 -5.36
CA PRO A 130 -5.04 2.76 -6.65
C PRO A 130 -6.49 2.98 -7.05
N PHE A 131 -7.40 3.11 -6.08
CA PHE A 131 -8.79 3.48 -6.34
C PHE A 131 -8.91 4.93 -6.81
N LEU A 132 -8.13 5.86 -6.27
CA LEU A 132 -8.00 7.20 -6.84
C LEU A 132 -7.42 7.14 -8.25
N GLY A 133 -6.43 6.28 -8.52
CA GLY A 133 -5.91 6.04 -9.87
C GLY A 133 -6.98 5.54 -10.84
N LEU A 134 -7.80 4.56 -10.43
CA LEU A 134 -8.95 4.08 -11.20
C LEU A 134 -9.94 5.21 -11.45
N MET A 135 -10.29 5.94 -10.41
CA MET A 135 -11.24 7.04 -10.43
C MET A 135 -10.78 8.17 -11.39
N TYR A 136 -9.51 8.59 -11.31
CA TYR A 136 -8.91 9.56 -12.24
C TYR A 136 -8.98 9.10 -13.70
N TYR A 137 -8.94 7.80 -13.98
CA TYR A 137 -9.10 7.29 -15.34
C TYR A 137 -10.57 7.14 -15.76
N PHE A 138 -11.37 6.42 -14.96
CA PHE A 138 -12.70 5.99 -15.33
C PHE A 138 -13.75 7.08 -15.24
N VAL A 139 -13.66 8.01 -14.28
CA VAL A 139 -14.71 9.04 -14.10
C VAL A 139 -14.71 10.05 -15.24
N PRO A 140 -13.58 10.69 -15.61
CA PRO A 140 -13.53 11.56 -16.79
C PRO A 140 -13.91 10.81 -18.08
N LYS A 141 -13.49 9.54 -18.18
CA LYS A 141 -13.78 8.71 -19.35
C LYS A 141 -15.26 8.36 -19.49
N ALA A 142 -15.94 8.03 -18.40
CA ALA A 142 -17.35 7.69 -18.38
C ALA A 142 -18.24 8.93 -18.52
N ALA A 143 -17.87 10.05 -17.87
CA ALA A 143 -18.58 11.31 -17.99
C ALA A 143 -18.33 12.04 -19.31
N ASN A 144 -17.33 11.60 -20.09
CA ASN A 144 -16.82 12.27 -21.28
C ASN A 144 -16.52 13.77 -21.03
N ARG A 145 -15.95 14.07 -19.86
CA ARG A 145 -15.58 15.41 -19.42
C ARG A 145 -14.08 15.45 -19.10
N PRO A 146 -13.39 16.58 -19.31
CA PRO A 146 -12.02 16.73 -18.85
C PRO A 146 -11.97 16.65 -17.32
N VAL A 147 -10.79 16.33 -16.78
CA VAL A 147 -10.51 16.50 -15.35
C VAL A 147 -10.63 17.98 -15.00
N TYR A 148 -11.41 18.31 -13.98
CA TYR A 148 -11.75 19.69 -13.62
C TYR A 148 -10.52 20.56 -13.34
N SER A 149 -9.65 20.16 -12.39
CA SER A 149 -8.49 20.97 -11.97
C SER A 149 -7.20 20.17 -11.87
N TYR A 150 -6.29 20.37 -12.84
CA TYR A 150 -4.96 19.76 -12.81
C TYR A 150 -4.08 20.27 -11.65
N ARG A 151 -4.23 21.54 -11.25
CA ARG A 151 -3.51 22.10 -10.11
C ARG A 151 -3.94 21.43 -8.81
N LEU A 152 -5.25 21.22 -8.66
CA LEU A 152 -5.79 20.50 -7.52
C LEU A 152 -5.26 19.07 -7.50
N SER A 153 -5.20 18.38 -8.65
CA SER A 153 -4.59 17.06 -8.74
C SER A 153 -3.14 17.00 -8.24
N ILE A 154 -2.33 18.03 -8.52
CA ILE A 154 -0.94 18.12 -8.01
C ILE A 154 -0.94 18.27 -6.49
N ILE A 155 -1.69 19.24 -5.96
CA ILE A 155 -1.74 19.53 -4.52
C ILE A 155 -2.27 18.31 -3.78
N HIS A 156 -3.42 17.78 -4.21
CA HIS A 156 -4.06 16.58 -3.72
C HIS A 156 -3.08 15.41 -3.68
N PHE A 157 -2.43 15.09 -4.80
CA PHE A 157 -1.49 13.97 -4.87
C PHE A 157 -0.34 14.11 -3.86
N TRP A 158 0.42 15.21 -3.90
CA TRP A 158 1.61 15.36 -3.07
C TRP A 158 1.32 15.48 -1.59
N SER A 159 0.28 16.25 -1.23
CA SER A 159 -0.11 16.38 0.17
C SER A 159 -0.71 15.09 0.70
N LEU A 160 -1.53 14.37 -0.08
CA LEU A 160 -2.07 13.07 0.32
C LEU A 160 -0.94 12.08 0.63
N ILE A 161 -0.06 11.80 -0.34
CA ILE A 161 0.96 10.75 -0.16
C ILE A 161 1.97 11.07 0.94
N PHE A 162 2.24 12.37 1.19
CA PHE A 162 3.14 12.79 2.25
C PHE A 162 2.49 12.67 3.63
N ILE A 163 1.27 13.20 3.79
CA ILE A 163 0.57 13.26 5.08
C ILE A 163 0.16 11.87 5.55
N TYR A 164 -0.32 11.00 4.64
CA TYR A 164 -0.87 9.69 5.00
C TYR A 164 0.13 8.81 5.79
N ILE A 165 1.42 8.91 5.46
CA ILE A 165 2.48 8.13 6.12
C ILE A 165 2.51 8.36 7.64
N TRP A 166 2.14 9.56 8.09
CA TRP A 166 2.21 9.97 9.50
C TRP A 166 1.00 9.60 10.34
N ALA A 167 -0.10 9.16 9.73
CA ALA A 167 -1.36 8.97 10.44
C ALA A 167 -1.45 7.62 11.20
N GLY A 168 -0.46 6.72 11.06
CA GLY A 168 -0.42 5.44 11.78
C GLY A 168 -0.69 5.51 13.30
N PRO A 169 -0.08 6.43 14.08
CA PRO A 169 -0.28 6.52 15.53
C PRO A 169 -1.72 6.81 15.98
N HIS A 170 -2.64 7.22 15.10
CA HIS A 170 -4.04 7.43 15.48
C HIS A 170 -4.77 6.13 15.89
N HIS A 171 -4.19 4.96 15.62
CA HIS A 171 -4.66 3.65 16.08
C HIS A 171 -4.20 3.34 17.51
N LEU A 172 -3.27 4.13 18.04
CA LEU A 172 -2.55 3.88 19.29
C LEU A 172 -2.79 4.99 20.32
N LEU A 173 -3.92 5.69 20.21
CA LEU A 173 -4.29 6.75 21.15
C LEU A 173 -4.55 6.18 22.53
N TYR A 174 -4.03 6.87 23.56
CA TYR A 174 -4.13 6.46 24.96
C TYR A 174 -3.57 5.05 25.23
N SER A 175 -2.56 4.64 24.45
CA SER A 175 -1.82 3.40 24.65
C SER A 175 -0.46 3.65 25.32
N ALA A 176 0.40 2.64 25.36
CA ALA A 176 1.79 2.77 25.82
C ALA A 176 2.70 3.52 24.83
N LEU A 177 2.21 3.91 23.65
CA LEU A 177 2.96 4.72 22.69
C LEU A 177 3.25 6.11 23.29
N PRO A 178 4.46 6.70 23.13
CA PRO A 178 4.75 8.03 23.65
C PRO A 178 3.80 9.10 23.13
N ASP A 179 3.39 10.02 23.99
CA ASP A 179 2.41 11.08 23.68
C ASP A 179 2.81 11.93 22.48
N TRP A 180 4.10 12.19 22.28
CA TRP A 180 4.57 12.96 21.12
C TRP A 180 4.23 12.28 19.80
N ALA A 181 4.30 10.95 19.73
CA ALA A 181 4.00 10.18 18.53
C ALA A 181 2.49 10.11 18.30
N GLN A 182 1.71 9.99 19.37
CA GLN A 182 0.24 10.05 19.30
C GLN A 182 -0.22 11.43 18.78
N ASN A 183 0.30 12.51 19.34
CA ASN A 183 -0.03 13.89 18.92
C ASN A 183 0.32 14.14 17.46
N LEU A 184 1.45 13.59 16.98
CA LEU A 184 1.82 13.66 15.58
C LEU A 184 0.77 12.95 14.69
N GLY A 185 0.36 11.73 15.07
CA GLY A 185 -0.68 10.99 14.37
C GLY A 185 -1.99 11.77 14.30
N VAL A 186 -2.47 12.31 15.43
CA VAL A 186 -3.70 13.11 15.47
C VAL A 186 -3.61 14.33 14.56
N ALA A 187 -2.52 15.10 14.65
CA ALA A 187 -2.34 16.32 13.85
C ALA A 187 -2.36 16.00 12.35
N PHE A 188 -1.59 15.00 11.91
CA PHE A 188 -1.56 14.61 10.50
C PHE A 188 -2.87 13.96 10.03
N SER A 189 -3.57 13.19 10.87
CA SER A 189 -4.90 12.66 10.53
C SER A 189 -5.93 13.75 10.31
N VAL A 190 -5.91 14.83 11.12
CA VAL A 190 -6.79 16.00 10.89
C VAL A 190 -6.41 16.71 9.60
N MET A 191 -5.12 16.93 9.36
CA MET A 191 -4.63 17.55 8.11
C MET A 191 -5.00 16.71 6.87
N LEU A 192 -5.11 15.39 7.00
CA LEU A 192 -5.41 14.45 5.91
C LEU A 192 -6.82 14.64 5.32
N ILE A 193 -7.75 15.28 6.03
CA ILE A 193 -9.10 15.56 5.54
C ILE A 193 -9.04 16.36 4.23
N ALA A 194 -8.26 17.44 4.21
CA ALA A 194 -8.17 18.34 3.06
C ALA A 194 -7.68 17.65 1.77
N PRO A 195 -6.53 16.94 1.76
CA PRO A 195 -6.12 16.20 0.58
C PRO A 195 -7.07 15.04 0.28
N SER A 196 -7.65 14.35 1.25
CA SER A 196 -8.56 13.23 0.96
C SER A 196 -9.79 13.65 0.13
N TRP A 197 -10.23 14.91 0.26
CA TRP A 197 -11.38 15.46 -0.45
C TRP A 197 -11.01 16.22 -1.73
N GLY A 198 -9.72 16.34 -2.05
CA GLY A 198 -9.19 17.15 -3.16
C GLY A 198 -9.54 16.69 -4.58
N TRP A 199 -10.61 15.91 -4.76
CA TRP A 199 -11.15 15.54 -6.07
C TRP A 199 -12.59 16.02 -6.29
N ASN A 200 -13.30 16.40 -5.21
CA ASN A 200 -14.68 16.88 -5.29
C ASN A 200 -14.64 18.35 -5.69
N ASP A 201 -14.67 18.61 -7.00
CA ASP A 201 -15.23 19.80 -7.67
C ASP A 201 -15.25 19.54 -9.19
#